data_AF-A0A7X9HBV7-F1
#
_entry.id   AF-A0A7X9HBV7-F1
#
_cell.length_a   1.000
_cell.length_b   1.000
_cell.length_c   1.000
_cell.angle_alpha   90.00
_cell.angle_beta   90.00
_cell.angle_gamma   90.00
#
_symmetry.space_group_name_H-M   'P 1'
#
loop_
_entity.id
_entity.type
_entity.pdbx_description
1 polymer ?
#
loop_
_entity_poly.entity_id
_entity_poly.type
_entity_poly.pdbx_seq_one_letter_code
_entity_poly.pdbx_strand_id
1 'polypeptide(L)' 'MDYTPSGYLIFFMYEGRNKTESIPGLTLQEVANRLLEIGCSEAINLDGGGSSCMLINGKETIKPMTDASNPLQAP' A
#
# COMPACT_ATOMS: atom_id res chain seq x y z
N MET A 1 2.70 7.65 1.40
CA MET A 1 1.75 8.73 1.74
C MET A 1 2.19 9.91 0.93
N ASP A 2 1.29 10.36 0.06
CA ASP A 2 1.69 11.07 -1.14
C ASP A 2 0.75 12.26 -1.37
N TYR A 3 1.22 13.24 -2.12
CA TYR A 3 0.53 14.51 -2.31
C TYR A 3 0.50 14.91 -3.78
N THR A 4 -0.66 15.35 -4.26
CA THR A 4 -0.79 16.00 -5.57
C THR A 4 -0.76 17.52 -5.42
N PRO A 5 -0.22 18.29 -6.38
CA PRO A 5 -0.24 19.76 -6.34
C PRO A 5 -1.65 20.38 -6.20
N SER A 6 -2.68 19.63 -6.61
CA SER A 6 -4.09 20.01 -6.47
C SER A 6 -4.67 19.82 -5.06
N GLY A 7 -3.86 19.40 -4.09
CA GLY A 7 -4.25 19.34 -2.68
C GLY A 7 -4.76 17.98 -2.20
N TYR A 8 -4.64 16.91 -3.00
CA TYR A 8 -5.11 15.59 -2.60
C TYR A 8 -4.01 14.79 -1.88
N LEU A 9 -4.39 14.18 -0.75
CA LEU A 9 -3.60 13.14 -0.10
C LEU A 9 -3.91 11.80 -0.74
N ILE A 10 -2.86 11.06 -1.09
CA ILE A 10 -2.95 9.72 -1.65
C ILE A 10 -2.34 8.73 -0.66
N PHE A 11 -3.12 7.68 -0.39
CA PHE A 11 -2.65 6.51 0.34
C PHE A 11 -2.55 5.36 -0.63
N PHE A 12 -1.31 5.03 -1.00
CA PHE A 12 -1.03 3.90 -1.87
C PHE A 12 -0.77 2.63 -1.06
N MET A 13 -1.43 1.54 -1.47
CA MET A 13 -1.28 0.21 -0.88
C MET A 13 -1.18 -0.81 -2.00
N TYR A 14 -0.27 -1.78 -1.87
CA TYR A 14 -0.12 -2.85 -2.86
C TYR A 14 0.17 -4.17 -2.16
N GLU A 15 -0.51 -5.23 -2.62
CA GLU A 15 -0.32 -6.58 -2.09
C GLU A 15 1.00 -7.19 -2.58
N GLY A 16 1.63 -8.05 -1.80
CA GLY A 16 2.88 -8.70 -2.19
C GLY A 16 3.00 -10.14 -1.72
N ARG A 17 4.17 -10.74 -1.98
CA ARG A 17 4.52 -12.13 -1.61
C ARG A 17 3.59 -13.19 -2.19
N ASN A 18 2.89 -12.90 -3.28
CA ASN A 18 1.96 -13.81 -3.96
C ASN A 18 0.86 -14.37 -3.04
N LYS A 19 0.36 -13.57 -2.08
CA LYS A 19 -0.85 -13.94 -1.29
C LYS A 19 -2.06 -14.13 -2.21
N THR A 20 -2.17 -13.31 -3.24
CA THR A 20 -2.90 -13.58 -4.46
C THR A 20 -1.90 -14.04 -5.52
N GLU A 21 -2.27 -15.08 -6.25
CA GLU A 21 -1.45 -15.65 -7.31
C GLU A 21 -1.01 -14.56 -8.30
N SER A 22 0.28 -14.58 -8.68
CA SER A 22 0.90 -13.63 -9.59
C SER A 22 0.97 -12.17 -9.10
N ILE A 23 0.83 -11.92 -7.80
CA ILE A 23 1.06 -10.60 -7.19
C ILE A 23 2.31 -10.62 -6.27
N PRO A 24 3.53 -10.47 -6.83
CA PRO A 24 4.76 -10.59 -6.04
C PRO A 24 5.04 -9.38 -5.13
N GLY A 25 4.44 -8.22 -5.42
CA GLY A 25 4.76 -6.93 -4.82
C GLY A 25 5.43 -6.00 -5.83
N LEU A 26 5.76 -4.78 -5.40
CA LEU A 26 6.44 -3.78 -6.23
C LEU A 26 7.76 -3.37 -5.59
N THR A 27 8.75 -3.09 -6.42
CA THR A 27 9.96 -2.36 -6.04
C THR A 27 9.64 -0.90 -5.74
N LEU A 28 10.50 -0.21 -4.99
CA LEU A 28 10.33 1.22 -4.71
C LEU A 28 10.29 2.08 -5.99
N GLN A 29 11.03 1.69 -7.02
CA GLN A 29 11.04 2.40 -8.30
C GLN A 29 9.70 2.24 -9.03
N GLU A 30 9.11 1.05 -9.03
CA GLU A 30 7.77 0.83 -9.60
C GLU A 30 6.72 1.64 -8.85
N VAL A 31 6.76 1.66 -7.51
CA VAL A 31 5.86 2.49 -6.71
C VAL A 31 6.03 3.97 -7.06
N ALA A 32 7.26 4.48 -7.11
CA ALA A 32 7.53 5.87 -7.48
C ALA A 32 6.97 6.21 -8.87
N ASN A 33 7.18 5.34 -9.86
CA ASN A 33 6.64 5.53 -11.20
C ASN A 33 5.10 5.57 -11.20
N ARG A 34 4.43 4.69 -10.45
CA ARG A 34 2.95 4.70 -10.31
C ARG A 34 2.45 5.99 -9.67
N LEU A 35 3.13 6.49 -8.64
CA LEU A 35 2.74 7.73 -7.97
C LEU A 35 2.91 8.94 -8.90
N LEU A 36 3.95 8.97 -9.72
CA LEU A 36 4.12 9.99 -10.76
C LEU A 36 3.03 9.90 -11.83
N GLU A 37 2.67 8.69 -12.29
CA GLU A 37 1.61 8.46 -13.28
C GLU A 37 0.24 9.01 -12.83
N ILE A 38 -0.05 8.96 -11.52
CA ILE A 38 -1.30 9.48 -10.95
C ILE A 38 -1.21 10.93 -10.45
N GLY A 39 -0.09 11.62 -10.71
CA GLY A 39 0.07 13.06 -10.48
C GLY A 39 0.57 13.45 -9.09
N CYS A 40 1.17 12.53 -8.34
CA CYS A 40 1.88 12.89 -7.11
C CYS A 40 3.15 13.69 -7.45
N SER A 41 3.37 14.79 -6.74
CA SER A 41 4.63 15.56 -6.80
C SER A 41 5.59 15.18 -5.69
N GLU A 42 5.06 14.73 -4.56
CA GLU A 42 5.82 14.34 -3.37
C GLU A 42 5.25 13.04 -2.80
N ALA A 43 6.15 12.16 -2.34
CA ALA A 43 5.81 10.85 -1.83
C ALA A 43 6.85 10.40 -0.79
N ILE A 44 6.37 9.79 0.28
CA ILE A 44 7.22 9.06 1.23
C ILE A 44 6.71 7.62 1.36
N ASN A 45 7.64 6.67 1.34
CA ASN A 45 7.29 5.29 1.62
C ASN A 45 7.05 5.10 3.12
N LEU A 46 6.02 4.33 3.45
CA LEU A 46 5.75 3.90 4.82
C LEU A 46 6.19 2.45 5.01
N ASP A 47 6.05 1.92 6.23
CA ASP A 47 6.36 0.52 6.47
C ASP A 47 5.51 -0.40 5.59
N GLY A 48 6.14 -1.48 5.14
CA GLY A 48 5.61 -2.34 4.10
C GLY A 48 5.61 -3.82 4.49
N GLY A 49 5.24 -4.66 3.54
CA GLY A 49 5.35 -6.10 3.70
C GLY A 49 4.36 -6.66 4.69
N GLY A 50 4.84 -7.20 5.83
CA GLY A 50 3.98 -7.85 6.82
C GLY A 50 3.03 -6.88 7.53
N SER A 51 3.44 -5.62 7.63
CA SER A 51 2.70 -4.55 8.32
C SER A 51 1.71 -3.81 7.41
N SER A 52 1.70 -4.11 6.10
CA SER A 52 0.82 -3.45 5.14
C SER A 52 -0.64 -3.83 5.39
N CYS A 53 -1.42 -2.88 5.92
CA CYS A 53 -2.85 -3.03 6.17
C CYS A 53 -3.56 -1.69 5.90
N MET A 54 -4.70 -1.74 5.22
CA MET A 54 -5.61 -0.60 5.08
C MET A 54 -7.04 -1.13 5.16
N LEU A 55 -7.84 -0.48 6.00
CA LEU A 55 -9.25 -0.78 6.18
C LEU A 55 -10.10 0.37 5.65
N ILE A 56 -11.07 0.06 4.80
CA ILE A 56 -12.14 1.00 4.41
C ILE A 56 -13.45 0.46 4.98
N ASN A 57 -14.07 1.24 5.87
CA ASN A 57 -15.28 0.83 6.60
C ASN A 57 -15.13 -0.53 7.30
N GLY A 58 -13.96 -0.76 7.92
CA GLY A 58 -13.65 -2.00 8.65
C GLY A 58 -13.34 -3.20 7.76
N LYS A 59 -13.21 -3.03 6.44
CA LYS A 59 -12.87 -4.10 5.50
C LYS A 59 -11.50 -3.88 4.88
N GLU A 60 -10.73 -4.96 4.78
CA GLU A 60 -9.41 -4.96 4.15
C GLU A 60 -9.48 -4.59 2.66
N THR A 61 -8.51 -3.80 2.20
CA THR A 61 -8.37 -3.42 0.78
C THR A 61 -7.38 -4.30 0.02
N ILE A 62 -6.54 -5.06 0.74
CA ILE A 62 -5.57 -6.03 0.22
C ILE A 62 -5.59 -7.28 1.12
N LYS A 63 -5.03 -8.42 0.68
CA LYS A 63 -4.82 -9.55 1.58
C LYS A 63 -3.58 -9.33 2.45
N PRO A 64 -3.70 -9.22 3.78
CA PRO A 64 -2.56 -9.05 4.67
C PRO A 64 -1.72 -10.34 4.76
N MET A 65 -0.45 -10.18 5.14
CA MET A 65 0.45 -11.32 5.35
C MET A 65 0.12 -12.08 6.64
N THR A 66 -0.17 -11.35 7.72
CA THR A 66 -0.54 -11.85 9.05
C THR A 66 -1.96 -12.43 9.07
N ASP A 67 -2.19 -13.40 9.96
CA ASP A 67 -3.47 -14.09 10.07
C ASP A 67 -4.59 -13.13 10.51
N ALA A 68 -5.73 -13.22 9.81
CA ALA A 68 -6.89 -12.32 9.91
C ALA A 68 -7.60 -12.29 11.28
N SER A 69 -7.09 -12.99 12.29
CA SER A 69 -7.64 -12.97 13.64
C SER A 69 -7.40 -11.64 14.36
N ASN A 70 -6.41 -10.84 13.93
CA ASN A 70 -6.23 -9.47 14.42
C ASN A 70 -5.44 -8.56 13.45
N PRO A 71 -6.11 -7.82 12.55
CA PRO A 71 -5.43 -6.97 11.55
C PRO A 71 -4.68 -5.77 12.15
N LEU A 72 -4.90 -5.46 13.45
CA LEU A 72 -4.20 -4.42 14.19
C LEU A 72 -2.88 -4.89 14.83
N GLN A 73 -2.53 -6.18 14.70
CA GLN A 73 -1.24 -6.74 15.10
C GLN A 73 -0.29 -6.89 13.90
N ALA A 74 -0.24 -5.87 13.03
CA ALA A 74 1.01 -5.59 12.33
C ALA A 74 2.10 -5.40 13.41
N PRO A 75 3.31 -5.96 13.24
CA PRO A 75 4.39 -5.82 14.22
C PRO A 75 4.72 -4.36 14.53
#